data_AF-A0A3S1ZZN3-F1
#
_entry.id   AF-A0A3S1ZZN3-F1
#
_cell.length_a   1.000
_cell.length_b   1.000
_cell.length_c   1.000
_cell.angle_alpha   90.00
_cell.angle_beta   90.00
_cell.angle_gamma   90.00
#
_symmetry.space_group_name_H-M   'P 1'
#
loop_
_entity.id
_entity.type
_entity.pdbx_description
1 polymer ?
#
loop_
_entity_poly.entity_id
_entity_poly.type
_entity_poly.pdbx_seq_one_letter_code
_entity_poly.pdbx_strand_id
1 'polypeptide(L)'
;MAGLYLEEFVVGHVFQHTLRKTVTESDNMLFSVMTLNPQPLHIDFDFAAKSEWGKPLVNSLFTLGLMIGISVNDITVGTTVANLGMKETVFPHPVFHGDT
;
A
#
# COMPACT_ATOMS: atom_id res chain seq x y z
N MET A 1 -2.55 -1.02 -19.29
CA MET A 1 -2.69 -2.26 -20.09
C MET A 1 -4.09 -2.81 -19.83
N ALA A 2 -4.66 -3.68 -20.66
CA ALA A 2 -5.86 -4.42 -20.25
C ALA A 2 -5.43 -5.49 -19.23
N GLY A 3 -6.22 -5.74 -18.19
CA GLY A 3 -5.97 -6.84 -17.27
C GLY A 3 -6.08 -8.19 -17.97
N LEU A 4 -5.68 -9.25 -17.28
CA LEU A 4 -5.73 -10.62 -17.78
C LEU A 4 -7.06 -11.28 -17.40
N TYR A 5 -7.61 -12.08 -18.30
CA TYR A 5 -8.66 -13.04 -18.00
C TYR A 5 -8.09 -14.28 -17.30
N LEU A 6 -8.96 -15.07 -16.68
CA LEU A 6 -8.57 -16.21 -15.84
C LEU A 6 -7.68 -17.20 -16.59
N GLU A 7 -8.01 -17.47 -17.85
CA GLU A 7 -7.35 -18.40 -18.77
C GLU A 7 -5.95 -17.96 -19.21
N GLU A 8 -5.60 -16.67 -19.04
CA GLU A 8 -4.29 -16.13 -19.38
C GLU A 8 -3.29 -16.26 -18.22
N PHE A 9 -3.76 -16.60 -17.02
CA PHE A 9 -2.89 -16.82 -15.88
C PHE A 9 -2.19 -18.18 -15.94
N VAL A 10 -0.90 -18.17 -15.65
CA VAL A 10 -0.08 -19.37 -15.49
C VAL A 10 0.41 -19.43 -14.04
N VAL A 11 0.24 -20.58 -13.40
CA VAL A 11 0.73 -20.80 -12.03
C VAL A 11 2.25 -20.58 -12.00
N GLY A 12 2.71 -19.76 -11.06
CA GLY A 12 4.12 -19.41 -10.90
C GLY A 12 4.59 -18.23 -11.76
N HIS A 13 3.72 -17.62 -12.56
CA HIS A 13 4.05 -16.40 -13.29
C HIS A 13 4.34 -15.24 -12.33
N VAL A 14 5.47 -14.58 -12.53
CA VAL A 14 5.90 -13.40 -11.78
C VAL A 14 5.65 -12.15 -12.62
N PHE A 15 4.88 -11.20 -12.06
CA PHE A 15 4.61 -9.90 -12.68
C PHE A 15 5.55 -8.84 -12.11
N GLN A 16 6.27 -8.15 -13.00
CA GLN A 16 7.06 -6.98 -12.62
C GLN A 16 6.29 -5.71 -12.95
N HIS A 17 5.70 -5.10 -11.93
CA HIS A 17 4.90 -3.88 -12.07
C HIS A 17 5.78 -2.67 -12.38
N THR A 18 5.43 -1.90 -13.41
CA THR A 18 6.21 -0.72 -13.82
C THR A 18 5.82 0.55 -13.06
N LEU A 19 4.62 0.58 -12.49
CA LEU A 19 4.17 1.73 -11.70
C LEU A 19 4.98 1.83 -10.41
N ARG A 20 5.46 3.05 -10.15
CA ARG A 20 6.22 3.39 -8.95
C ARG A 20 5.62 4.64 -8.34
N LYS A 21 5.61 4.72 -7.01
CA LYS A 21 5.10 5.88 -6.30
C LYS A 21 5.95 6.15 -5.07
N THR A 22 6.50 7.35 -5.00
CA THR A 22 7.08 7.86 -3.76
C THR A 22 5.96 8.17 -2.76
N VAL A 23 6.10 7.67 -1.54
CA VAL A 23 5.16 7.94 -0.45
C VAL A 23 5.45 9.31 0.13
N THR A 24 4.42 10.14 0.25
CA THR A 24 4.52 11.50 0.79
C THR A 24 3.78 11.58 2.12
N GLU A 25 4.04 12.65 2.87
CA GLU A 25 3.29 12.97 4.08
C GLU A 25 1.79 13.10 3.80
N SER A 26 1.42 13.75 2.70
CA SER A 26 0.03 13.98 2.34
C SER A 26 -0.75 12.68 2.14
N ASP A 27 -0.11 11.64 1.58
CA ASP A 27 -0.74 10.33 1.44
C ASP A 27 -1.08 9.71 2.80
N ASN A 28 -0.12 9.77 3.74
CA ASN A 28 -0.25 9.19 5.07
C ASN A 28 -1.31 9.91 5.90
N MET A 29 -1.29 11.25 5.88
CA MET A 29 -2.28 12.08 6.57
C MET A 29 -3.68 11.87 5.99
N LEU A 30 -3.81 11.96 4.66
CA LEU A 30 -5.10 11.80 3.99
C LEU A 30 -5.69 10.42 4.29
N PHE A 31 -4.91 9.35 4.13
CA PHE A 31 -5.39 7.99 4.37
C PHE A 31 -5.78 7.77 5.83
N SER A 32 -4.96 8.23 6.78
CA SER A 32 -5.25 8.06 8.21
C SER A 32 -6.52 8.82 8.63
N VAL A 33 -6.76 10.01 8.07
CA VAL A 33 -8.01 10.77 8.28
C VAL A 33 -9.21 10.09 7.63
N MET A 34 -9.11 9.68 6.36
CA MET A 34 -10.21 9.01 5.64
C MET A 34 -10.65 7.71 6.30
N THR A 35 -9.72 7.01 6.95
CA THR A 35 -9.98 5.74 7.65
C THR A 35 -10.27 5.92 9.14
N LEU A 36 -10.32 7.17 9.63
CA LEU A 36 -10.47 7.50 11.05
C LEU A 36 -9.49 6.73 11.95
N ASN A 37 -8.23 6.58 11.52
CA ASN A 37 -7.19 5.95 12.31
C ASN A 37 -6.45 7.02 13.16
N PRO A 38 -6.67 7.09 14.48
CA PRO A 38 -6.11 8.13 15.33
C PRO A 38 -4.70 7.78 15.86
N GLN A 39 -4.04 6.74 15.35
CA GLN A 39 -2.73 6.30 15.84
C GLN A 39 -1.68 7.43 15.70
N PRO A 40 -1.17 8.01 16.80
CA PRO A 40 -0.27 9.16 16.75
C PRO A 40 1.04 8.92 15.98
N LEU A 41 1.51 7.67 15.84
CA LEU A 41 2.67 7.36 14.99
C LEU A 41 2.52 7.79 13.53
N HIS A 42 1.28 7.96 13.04
CA HIS A 42 1.00 8.34 11.66
C HIS A 42 0.70 9.83 11.51
N ILE A 43 0.22 10.51 12.55
CA ILE A 43 -0.42 11.84 12.45
C ILE A 43 0.14 12.91 13.39
N ASP A 44 0.96 12.53 14.37
CA ASP A 44 1.55 13.43 15.35
C ASP A 44 3.08 13.35 15.27
N PHE A 45 3.69 14.41 14.75
CA PHE A 45 5.14 14.50 14.59
C PHE A 45 5.88 14.63 15.93
N ASP A 46 5.29 15.27 16.93
CA ASP A 46 5.90 15.40 18.26
C ASP A 46 5.91 14.03 18.97
N PHE A 47 4.81 13.29 18.86
CA PHE A 47 4.75 11.92 19.36
C PHE A 47 5.74 11.01 18.61
N ALA A 48 5.72 11.04 17.28
CA ALA A 48 6.55 10.17 16.45
C ALA A 48 8.06 10.45 16.65
N ALA A 49 8.46 11.69 16.89
CA ALA A 49 9.84 12.05 17.22
C ALA A 49 10.36 11.41 18.52
N LYS A 50 9.45 11.02 19.43
CA LYS A 50 9.76 10.34 20.70
C LYS A 50 9.70 8.81 20.59
N SER A 51 9.28 8.28 19.44
CA SER A 51 9.26 6.84 19.17
C SER A 51 10.65 6.32 18.78
N GLU A 52 10.81 4.99 18.71
CA GLU A 52 12.05 4.34 18.26
C GLU A 52 12.47 4.72 16.83
N TRP A 53 11.52 5.18 16.00
CA TRP A 53 11.79 5.58 14.62
C TRP A 53 12.18 7.05 14.49
N GLY A 54 11.91 7.89 15.50
CA GLY A 54 12.23 9.33 15.50
C GLY A 54 11.52 10.17 14.43
N LYS A 55 10.57 9.59 13.69
CA LYS A 55 9.80 10.26 12.62
C LYS A 55 8.48 9.51 12.36
N PRO A 56 7.48 10.17 11.73
CA PRO A 56 6.20 9.54 11.43
C PRO A 56 6.35 8.29 10.56
N LEU A 57 5.65 7.23 10.96
CA LEU A 57 5.57 5.97 10.24
C LEU A 57 4.33 6.00 9.35
N VAL A 58 4.42 5.45 8.14
CA VAL A 58 3.29 5.40 7.21
C VAL A 58 2.29 4.34 7.62
N ASN A 59 1.00 4.69 7.62
CA ASN A 59 -0.09 3.78 7.93
C ASN A 59 0.02 2.48 7.10
N SER A 60 0.09 1.34 7.78
CA SER A 60 0.34 0.04 7.13
C SER A 60 -0.77 -0.34 6.14
N LEU A 61 -2.02 0.05 6.40
CA LEU A 61 -3.12 -0.19 5.48
C LEU A 61 -3.04 0.68 4.22
N PHE A 62 -2.45 1.88 4.31
CA PHE A 62 -2.10 2.65 3.12
C PHE A 62 -1.09 1.89 2.27
N THR A 63 -0.02 1.38 2.88
CA THR A 63 1.02 0.60 2.18
C THR A 63 0.43 -0.62 1.48
N LEU A 64 -0.45 -1.37 2.16
CA LEU A 64 -1.14 -2.51 1.58
C LEU A 64 -2.03 -2.10 0.39
N GLY A 65 -2.84 -1.05 0.58
CA GLY A 65 -3.73 -0.53 -0.46
C GLY A 65 -2.98 -0.02 -1.69
N LEU A 66 -1.84 0.65 -1.48
CA LEU A 66 -0.97 1.14 -2.54
C LEU A 66 -0.38 -0.03 -3.36
N MET A 67 0.16 -1.04 -2.68
CA MET A 67 0.73 -2.23 -3.34
C MET A 67 -0.32 -2.96 -4.19
N ILE A 68 -1.52 -3.17 -3.64
CA ILE A 68 -2.63 -3.79 -4.38
C ILE A 68 -3.04 -2.90 -5.56
N GLY A 69 -3.15 -1.58 -5.36
CA GLY A 69 -3.51 -0.64 -6.42
C GLY A 69 -2.52 -0.63 -7.60
N ILE A 70 -1.22 -0.80 -7.32
CA ILE A 70 -0.18 -0.92 -8.34
C ILE A 70 -0.41 -2.16 -9.21
N SER A 71 -0.75 -3.30 -8.61
CA SER A 71 -0.90 -4.56 -9.36
C SER A 71 -2.15 -4.58 -10.25
N VAL A 72 -3.16 -3.76 -9.93
CA VAL A 72 -4.41 -3.71 -10.66
C VAL A 72 -4.17 -3.43 -12.15
N ASN A 73 -3.32 -2.45 -12.50
CA ASN A 73 -3.09 -2.05 -13.89
C ASN A 73 -2.62 -3.19 -14.80
N ASP A 74 -1.82 -4.10 -14.24
CA ASP A 74 -1.17 -5.16 -14.99
C ASP A 74 -1.94 -6.48 -14.95
N ILE A 75 -2.78 -6.67 -13.92
CA ILE A 75 -3.38 -7.98 -13.63
C ILE A 75 -4.89 -7.97 -13.83
N THR A 76 -5.59 -6.93 -13.36
CA THR A 76 -7.04 -7.04 -13.09
C THR A 76 -7.92 -5.93 -13.66
N VAL A 77 -7.35 -4.86 -14.25
CA VAL A 77 -8.13 -3.76 -14.85
C VAL A 77 -9.09 -4.30 -15.92
N GLY A 78 -10.39 -4.22 -15.62
CA GLY A 78 -11.47 -4.59 -16.53
C GLY A 78 -11.80 -6.08 -16.58
N THR A 79 -11.06 -6.94 -15.86
CA THR A 79 -11.25 -8.40 -15.91
C THR A 79 -11.68 -8.99 -14.58
N THR A 80 -11.33 -8.37 -13.45
CA THR A 80 -11.68 -8.87 -12.12
C THR A 80 -13.05 -8.39 -11.65
N VAL A 81 -13.86 -9.33 -11.15
CA VAL A 81 -15.18 -9.04 -10.57
C VAL A 81 -15.05 -8.49 -9.15
N ALA A 82 -14.25 -9.14 -8.30
CA ALA A 82 -14.03 -8.72 -6.91
C ALA A 82 -12.73 -9.31 -6.34
N ASN A 83 -12.12 -8.59 -5.41
CA ASN A 83 -11.10 -9.15 -4.51
C ASN A 83 -11.82 -9.81 -3.32
N LEU A 84 -11.57 -11.10 -3.09
CA LEU A 84 -12.26 -11.90 -2.08
C LEU A 84 -11.58 -11.85 -0.70
N GLY A 85 -10.36 -11.33 -0.61
CA GLY A 85 -9.64 -11.18 0.64
C GLY A 85 -8.14 -11.38 0.52
N MET A 86 -7.48 -11.22 1.66
CA MET A 86 -6.05 -11.42 1.83
C MET A 86 -5.85 -12.57 2.83
N LYS A 87 -4.90 -13.48 2.54
CA LYS A 87 -4.65 -14.65 3.40
C LYS A 87 -3.48 -14.40 4.36
N GLU A 88 -2.32 -14.07 3.83
CA GLU A 88 -1.08 -13.88 4.59
C GLU A 88 -0.51 -12.49 4.28
N THR A 89 -0.66 -11.57 5.23
CA THR A 89 -0.17 -10.19 5.12
C THR A 89 0.79 -9.89 6.26
N VAL A 90 2.02 -9.53 5.92
CA VAL A 90 3.06 -9.14 6.88
C VAL A 90 3.61 -7.77 6.51
N PHE A 91 3.98 -6.98 7.53
CA PHE A 91 4.62 -5.68 7.38
C PHE A 91 6.04 -5.76 7.95
N PRO A 92 7.00 -6.30 7.17
CA PRO A 92 8.33 -6.66 7.69
C PRO A 92 9.19 -5.45 8.05
N HIS A 93 8.95 -4.32 7.37
CA HIS A 93 9.69 -3.09 7.56
C HIS A 93 8.73 -1.89 7.60
N PRO A 94 9.06 -0.86 8.41
CA PRO A 94 8.33 0.40 8.39
C PRO A 94 8.54 1.11 7.04
N VAL A 95 7.53 1.84 6.60
CA VAL A 95 7.60 2.74 5.45
C VAL A 95 7.57 4.18 5.98
N PHE A 96 8.37 5.04 5.40
CA PHE A 96 8.49 6.45 5.76
C PHE A 96 8.17 7.36 4.57
N HIS A 97 7.93 8.64 4.88
CA HIS A 97 7.84 9.66 3.84
C HIS A 97 9.16 9.72 3.05
N GLY A 98 9.07 9.69 1.72
CA GLY A 98 10.20 9.66 0.79
C GLY A 98 10.56 8.27 0.24
N ASP A 99 10.05 7.20 0.84
CA ASP A 99 10.30 5.83 0.35
C ASP A 99 9.57 5.59 -0.99
N THR A 100 10.12 4.72 -1.86
CA THR A 100 9.60 4.39 -3.19
C THR A 100 9.72 2.91 -3.51
#